data_AF-A0A087WVW5-F1
#
_entry.id   AF-A0A087WVW5-F1
#
_cell.length_a   1.000
_cell.length_b   1.000
_cell.length_c   1.000
_cell.angle_alpha   90.00
_cell.angle_beta   90.00
_cell.angle_gamma   90.00
#
_symmetry.space_group_name_H-M   'P 1'
#
loop_
_entity.id
_entity.type
_entity.pdbx_description
1 polymer ?
#
loop_
_entity_poly.entity_id
_entity_poly.type
_entity_poly.pdbx_seq_one_letter_code
_entity_poly.pdbx_strand_id
1 'polypeptide(L)' 'VGVLQKGSVGLVICDEGHRLKNSENQTYQALDSLNTSRRVLISGTPIQNDLLEYFSLVHFVNSGILDA' A
#
# COMPACT_ATOMS: atom_id res chain seq x y z
N VAL A 1 -2.96 19.03 -2.58
CA VAL A 1 -3.23 17.57 -2.40
C VAL A 1 -4.69 17.36 -2.76
N GLY A 2 -5.07 16.37 -3.59
CA GLY A 2 -6.51 16.04 -3.73
C GLY A 2 -7.17 16.22 -5.10
N VAL A 3 -6.45 16.04 -6.22
CA VAL A 3 -7.14 15.73 -7.50
C VAL A 3 -7.45 14.24 -7.55
N LEU A 4 -6.48 13.40 -7.19
CA LEU A 4 -6.61 11.94 -7.20
C LEU A 4 -7.58 11.39 -6.13
N GLN A 5 -7.81 12.13 -5.04
CA GLN A 5 -8.76 11.76 -3.99
C GLN A 5 -10.22 12.12 -4.31
N LYS A 6 -10.48 12.97 -5.31
CA LYS A 6 -11.83 13.43 -5.65
C LYS A 6 -12.67 12.38 -6.38
N GLY A 7 -12.02 11.42 -7.02
CA GLY A 7 -12.66 10.37 -7.81
C GLY A 7 -12.35 8.98 -7.25
N SER A 8 -13.14 8.00 -7.67
CA SER A 8 -12.82 6.60 -7.45
C SER A 8 -11.70 6.16 -8.40
N VAL A 9 -10.67 5.52 -7.87
CA VAL A 9 -9.59 4.90 -8.64
C VAL A 9 -9.88 3.41 -8.74
N GLY A 10 -10.00 2.86 -9.95
CA GLY A 10 -10.36 1.45 -10.11
C GLY A 10 -9.23 0.46 -9.77
N LEU A 11 -7.98 0.90 -9.85
CA LEU A 11 -6.78 0.10 -9.63
C LEU A 11 -5.58 1.01 -9.34
N VAL A 12 -4.80 0.68 -8.33
CA VAL A 12 -3.48 1.26 -8.06
C VAL A 12 -2.43 0.17 -8.23
N ILE A 13 -1.40 0.45 -9.03
CA ILE A 13 -0.23 -0.42 -9.18
C ILE A 13 0.98 0.36 -8.69
N CYS A 14 1.66 -0.17 -7.69
CA CYS A 14 2.92 0.39 -7.20
C CYS A 14 4.07 -0.52 -7.61
N ASP A 15 4.93 -0.01 -8.47
CA ASP A 15 6.24 -0.61 -8.72
C ASP A 15 7.19 -0.26 -7.57
N GLU A 16 8.18 -1.11 -7.34
CA GLU A 16 9.08 -1.05 -6.17
C GLU A 16 8.34 -0.98 -4.82
N GLY A 17 7.35 -1.85 -4.66
CA GLY A 17 6.45 -1.90 -3.50
C GLY A 17 7.14 -2.00 -2.15
N HIS A 18 8.39 -2.47 -2.08
CA HIS A 18 9.20 -2.44 -0.87
C HIS A 18 9.34 -1.02 -0.26
N ARG A 19 9.15 0.05 -1.04
CA ARG A 19 9.13 1.43 -0.53
C ARG A 19 7.96 1.73 0.42
N LEU A 20 6.91 0.91 0.41
CA LEU A 20 5.71 1.04 1.24
C LEU A 20 5.75 0.17 2.49
N LYS A 21 6.92 -0.37 2.84
CA LYS A 21 7.11 -1.22 4.03
C LYS A 21 6.91 -0.49 5.36
N ASN A 22 6.95 0.84 5.36
CA ASN A 22 6.69 1.66 6.53
C ASN A 22 5.40 2.47 6.31
N SER A 23 4.38 2.19 7.13
CA SER A 23 3.06 2.84 7.09
C SER A 23 3.06 4.31 7.53
N GLU A 24 4.10 4.76 8.24
CA GLU A 24 4.29 6.16 8.63
C GLU A 24 4.83 7.02 7.48
N ASN A 25 5.27 6.39 6.38
CA ASN A 25 5.78 7.12 5.23
C ASN A 25 4.65 7.94 4.57
N GLN A 26 4.90 9.22 4.28
CA GLN A 26 3.95 10.10 3.59
C GLN A 26 3.44 9.50 2.27
N THR A 27 4.29 8.74 1.56
CA THR A 27 3.89 8.06 0.32
C THR A 27 2.85 6.98 0.59
N TYR A 28 3.05 6.20 1.65
CA TYR A 28 2.08 5.19 2.08
C TYR A 28 0.74 5.85 2.38
N GLN A 29 0.73 6.85 3.27
CA GLN A 29 -0.51 7.51 3.70
C GLN A 29 -1.23 8.19 2.53
N ALA A 30 -0.47 8.80 1.61
CA ALA A 30 -1.06 9.43 0.43
C ALA A 30 -1.73 8.42 -0.50
N LEU A 31 -1.09 7.28 -0.78
CA LEU A 31 -1.67 6.23 -1.62
C LEU A 31 -2.79 5.47 -0.92
N ASP A 32 -2.67 5.29 0.39
CA ASP A 32 -3.66 4.62 1.22
C ASP A 32 -4.96 5.43 1.34
N SER A 33 -4.84 6.77 1.34
CA SER A 33 -5.99 7.68 1.31
C SER A 33 -6.76 7.70 -0.02
N LEU A 34 -6.26 7.06 -1.08
CA LEU A 34 -6.96 6.98 -2.35
C LEU A 34 -8.16 6.05 -2.24
N ASN A 35 -9.31 6.51 -2.74
CA ASN A 35 -10.50 5.69 -2.88
C ASN A 35 -10.30 4.66 -4.00
N THR A 36 -9.68 3.52 -3.68
CA THR A 36 -9.38 2.45 -4.62
C THR A 36 -9.87 1.09 -4.15
N SER A 37 -10.48 0.33 -5.05
CA SER A 37 -10.98 -1.02 -4.75
C SER A 37 -9.92 -2.11 -4.94
N ARG A 38 -8.86 -1.84 -5.70
CA ARG A 38 -7.83 -2.83 -6.04
C ARG A 38 -6.45 -2.20 -5.95
N ARG A 39 -5.52 -2.92 -5.33
CA ARG A 39 -4.13 -2.51 -5.15
C ARG A 39 -3.21 -3.68 -5.52
N VAL A 40 -2.16 -3.39 -6.27
CA VAL A 40 -1.13 -4.35 -6.67
C VAL A 40 0.22 -3.78 -6.32
N LEU A 41 1.01 -4.52 -5.55
CA LEU A 41 2.40 -4.21 -5.27
C LEU A 41 3.29 -5.13 -6.11
N ILE A 42 4.24 -4.53 -6.81
CA ILE A 42 5.28 -5.24 -7.57
C ILE A 42 6.61 -4.85 -6.92
N SER A 43 7.43 -5.83 -6.56
CA SER A 43 8.77 -5.56 -6.01
C SER A 43 9.75 -6.61 -6.53
N GLY A 44 10.92 -6.17 -6.98
CA GLY A 44 12.03 -7.05 -7.33
C GLY A 44 12.86 -7.50 -6.13
N THR A 45 12.68 -6.86 -4.97
CA THR A 45 13.44 -7.16 -3.75
C THR A 45 12.63 -8.02 -2.78
N PRO A 46 13.27 -9.03 -2.17
CA PRO A 46 12.59 -9.90 -1.22
C PRO A 46 12.26 -9.15 0.08
N ILE A 47 11.02 -9.26 0.52
CA ILE A 47 10.51 -8.76 1.81
C ILE A 47 10.72 -9.89 2.81
N GLN A 48 11.80 -9.88 3.60
CA GLN A 48 12.22 -11.10 4.31
C GLN A 48 12.46 -10.97 5.82
N ASN A 49 12.82 -9.81 6.36
CA ASN A 49 13.43 -9.76 7.69
C ASN A 49 12.59 -9.10 8.79
N ASP A 50 11.47 -8.46 8.44
CA ASP A 50 10.63 -7.77 9.42
C ASP A 50 9.15 -8.08 9.15
N LEU A 51 8.50 -8.70 10.15
CA LEU A 51 7.09 -9.05 10.08
C LEU A 51 6.18 -7.81 10.10
N LEU A 52 6.63 -6.70 10.69
CA LEU A 52 5.90 -5.43 10.64
C LEU A 52 5.94 -4.83 9.24
N GLU A 53 7.07 -4.98 8.53
CA GLU A 53 7.17 -4.58 7.12
C GLU A 53 6.22 -5.41 6.26
N TYR A 54 6.21 -6.73 6.46
CA TYR A 54 5.29 -7.62 5.75
C TYR A 54 3.82 -7.30 6.06
N PHE A 55 3.48 -7.10 7.34
CA PHE A 55 2.15 -6.68 7.76
C PHE A 55 1.73 -5.37 7.10
N SER A 56 2.61 -4.36 7.08
CA SER A 56 2.34 -3.06 6.46
C SER A 56 2.02 -3.21 4.96
N LEU A 57 2.76 -4.04 4.24
CA LEU A 57 2.55 -4.27 2.80
C LEU A 57 1.25 -5.05 2.53
N VAL A 58 0.95 -6.05 3.35
CA VAL A 58 -0.31 -6.81 3.23
C VAL A 58 -1.51 -5.93 3.57
N HIS A 59 -1.42 -5.15 4.66
CA HIS A 59 -2.46 -4.21 5.07
C HIS A 59 -2.68 -3.12 4.02
N PHE A 60 -1.63 -2.67 3.34
CA PHE A 60 -1.77 -1.73 2.22
C PHE A 60 -2.56 -2.32 1.06
N VAL A 61 -2.31 -3.58 0.69
CA VAL A 61 -2.99 -4.24 -0.43
C VAL A 61 -4.43 -4.62 -0.08
N ASN A 62 -4.64 -5.12 1.13
CA ASN A 62 -5.92 -5.61 1.62
C ASN A 62 -6.04 -5.36 3.12
N SER A 63 -6.48 -4.16 3.48
CA SER A 63 -6.72 -3.77 4.87
C SER A 63 -7.82 -4.65 5.48
N GLY A 64 -7.63 -5.15 6.71
CA GLY A 64 -8.58 -6.03 7.38
C GLY A 64 -8.33 -7.54 7.24
N ILE A 65 -7.46 -7.99 6.32
CA ILE A 65 -7.22 -9.43 6.15
C ILE A 65 -6.43 -10.06 7.32
N LEU A 66 -5.60 -9.27 8.00
CA LEU A 66 -4.74 -9.70 9.10
C LEU A 66 -5.19 -9.18 10.47
N ASP A 67 -6.27 -8.40 10.54
CA ASP A 67 -6.70 -7.70 11.77
C ASP A 67 -7.55 -8.59 12.70
N ALA A 68 -7.40 -9.91 12.59
CA ALA A 68 -8.14 -10.95 13.33
C ALA A 68 -7.48 -11.33 14.67
#